data_AF-A0AA43CZ83-F1
#
_entry.id   AF-A0AA43CZ83-F1
#
_cell.length_a   1.000
_cell.length_b   1.000
_cell.length_c   1.000
_cell.angle_alpha   90.00
_cell.angle_beta   90.00
_cell.angle_gamma   90.00
#
_symmetry.space_group_name_H-M   'P 1'
#
loop_
_entity.id
_entity.type
_entity.pdbx_description
1 polymer ?
#
loop_
_entity_poly.entity_id
_entity_poly.type
_entity_poly.pdbx_seq_one_letter_code
_entity_poly.pdbx_strand_id
1 'polypeptide(L)' 'MKFFIDTADVKEIAAANELGLVDGVTTNPSLIAKSGRDFHEVLKEIIA' A
#
# COMPACT_ATOMS: atom_id res chain seq x y z
N MET A 1 2.60 -7.34 -18.44
CA MET A 1 2.02 -6.06 -18.01
C MET A 1 2.01 -6.07 -16.49
N LYS A 2 2.34 -4.96 -15.81
CA LYS A 2 2.31 -4.89 -14.34
C LYS A 2 1.26 -3.89 -13.88
N PHE A 3 0.53 -4.22 -12.82
CA PHE A 3 -0.47 -3.38 -12.20
C PHE A 3 0.01 -2.93 -10.81
N PHE A 4 -0.11 -1.64 -10.54
CA PHE A 4 0.26 -1.06 -9.25
C PHE A 4 -0.93 -0.34 -8.66
N ILE A 5 -1.13 -0.50 -7.35
CA ILE A 5 -2.13 0.26 -6.59
C ILE A 5 -1.48 1.46 -5.91
N ASP A 6 -2.12 2.63 -6.00
CA ASP A 6 -1.62 3.88 -5.41
C ASP A 6 -2.35 4.20 -4.10
N THR A 7 -1.90 3.59 -3.00
CA THR A 7 -2.55 3.73 -1.69
C THR A 7 -1.54 3.54 -0.55
N ALA A 8 -1.92 3.98 0.65
CA ALA A 8 -1.22 3.69 1.90
C ALA A 8 -2.09 2.84 2.86
N ASP A 9 -3.28 2.42 2.42
CA ASP A 9 -4.14 1.54 3.19
C ASP A 9 -3.71 0.08 3.01
N VAL A 10 -3.11 -0.46 4.07
CA VAL A 10 -2.61 -1.85 4.12
C VAL A 10 -3.73 -2.87 3.88
N LYS A 11 -4.98 -2.57 4.27
CA LYS A 11 -6.11 -3.49 4.06
C LYS A 11 -6.50 -3.56 2.60
N GLU A 12 -6.50 -2.42 1.92
CA GLU A 12 -6.80 -2.33 0.48
C GLU A 12 -5.72 -3.07 -0.33
N ILE A 13 -4.45 -2.85 0.03
CA ILE A 13 -3.30 -3.54 -0.58
C ILE A 13 -3.41 -5.05 -0.41
N ALA A 14 -3.67 -5.53 0.82
CA ALA A 14 -3.81 -6.95 1.11
C ALA A 14 -4.95 -7.59 0.31
N ALA A 15 -6.11 -6.93 0.24
CA ALA A 15 -7.25 -7.42 -0.52
C ALA A 15 -6.97 -7.45 -2.04
N ALA A 16 -6.35 -6.40 -2.59
CA ALA A 16 -5.98 -6.36 -4.01
C ALA A 16 -4.96 -7.45 -4.37
N ASN A 17 -4.01 -7.74 -3.47
CA ASN A 17 -3.04 -8.80 -3.63
C ASN A 17 -3.69 -10.20 -3.54
N GLU A 18 -4.58 -10.43 -2.58
CA GLU A 18 -5.32 -11.69 -2.43
C GLU A 18 -6.18 -12.02 -3.66
N LEU A 19 -6.76 -10.98 -4.29
CA LEU A 19 -7.52 -11.11 -5.54
C LEU A 19 -6.63 -11.25 -6.78
N GLY A 20 -5.31 -11.14 -6.66
CA GLY A 20 -4.37 -11.22 -7.77
C GLY A 20 -4.45 -10.05 -8.76
N LEU A 21 -4.87 -8.87 -8.30
CA LEU A 21 -5.10 -7.69 -9.15
C LEU A 21 -3.86 -6.81 -9.33
N VAL A 22 -2.85 -6.95 -8.46
CA VAL A 22 -1.70 -6.04 -8.38
C VAL A 22 -0.38 -6.81 -8.30
N ASP A 23 0.65 -6.24 -8.91
CA ASP A 23 2.05 -6.70 -8.86
C ASP A 23 2.89 -5.89 -7.87
N GLY A 24 2.34 -4.81 -7.31
CA GLY A 24 3.01 -3.95 -6.35
C GLY A 24 2.21 -2.73 -5.93
N VAL A 25 2.83 -1.90 -5.11
CA VAL A 25 2.24 -0.70 -4.51
C VAL A 25 3.08 0.52 -4.84
N THR A 26 2.43 1.61 -5.21
CA THR A 26 3.01 2.96 -5.18
C THR A 26 2.38 3.72 -4.03
N THR A 27 3.17 4.59 -3.40
CA THR A 27 2.68 5.45 -2.34
C THR A 27 3.51 6.73 -2.29
N ASN A 28 3.03 7.72 -1.55
CA ASN A 28 3.70 8.99 -1.37
C ASN A 28 3.47 9.53 0.05
N PRO A 29 4.28 10.51 0.51
CA PRO A 29 4.14 11.06 1.86
C PRO A 29 2.74 11.59 2.18
N SER A 30 2.01 12.14 1.20
CA SER A 30 0.66 12.68 1.41
C SER A 30 -0.37 11.59 1.69
N LEU A 31 -0.29 10.44 1.02
CA LEU A 31 -1.18 9.30 1.28
C LEU A 31 -0.91 8.69 2.66
N ILE A 32 0.36 8.56 3.03
CA ILE A 32 0.75 8.06 4.34
C ILE A 32 0.32 9.04 5.45
N ALA A 33 0.47 10.34 5.24
CA ALA A 33 0.00 11.35 6.19
C ALA A 33 -1.52 11.27 6.44
N LYS A 34 -2.32 10.93 5.42
CA LYS A 34 -3.77 10.72 5.57
C LYS A 34 -4.12 9.49 6.42
N SER A 35 -3.24 8.49 6.49
CA SER A 35 -3.44 7.34 7.37
C SER A 35 -3.30 7.71 8.86
N GLY A 36 -2.61 8.82 9.17
CA GLY A 36 -2.34 9.25 10.55
C GLY A 36 -1.33 8.35 11.29
N ARG A 37 -0.64 7.46 10.58
CA ARG A 37 0.31 6.48 11.13
C ARG A 37 1.76 6.88 10.86
N ASP A 38 2.69 6.25 11.58
CA ASP A 38 4.11 6.42 11.31
C ASP A 38 4.48 5.88 9.92
N PHE A 39 5.32 6.63 9.21
CA PHE A 39 5.71 6.32 7.84
C PHE A 39 6.45 4.99 7.72
N HIS A 40 7.37 4.70 8.65
CA HIS A 40 8.18 3.49 8.60
C HIS A 40 7.37 2.26 9.03
N GLU A 41 6.43 2.41 9.96
CA GLU A 41 5.49 1.35 10.30
C GLU A 41 4.63 0.95 9.10
N VAL A 42 4.02 1.92 8.42
CA VAL A 42 3.20 1.65 7.22
C VAL A 42 4.03 0.98 6.13
N LEU A 43 5.24 1.47 5.85
CA LEU A 43 6.10 0.84 4.85
C LEU A 43 6.46 -0.60 5.19
N LYS A 44 6.76 -0.91 6.46
CA LYS A 44 7.05 -2.29 6.89
C LYS A 44 5.85 -3.21 6.67
N GLU A 45 4.64 -2.72 6.90
CA GLU A 45 3.43 -3.50 6.66
C GLU A 45 3.13 -3.71 5.18
N ILE A 46 3.46 -2.74 4.31
CA ILE A 46 3.26 -2.87 2.86
C ILE A 46 4.20 -3.92 2.24
N ILE A 47 5.40 -4.11 2.79
CA ILE A 47 6.43 -5.02 2.24
C ILE A 47 6.49 -6.39 2.93
N ALA A 48 5.71 -6.60 3.99
CA ALA A 48 5.67 -7.86 4.74
C ALA A 48 4.89 -8.95 3.99
#